data_AF-E8QHE5-F1
#
_entry.id   AF-E8QHE5-F1
#
_cell.length_a   1.000
_cell.length_b   1.000
_cell.length_c   1.000
_cell.angle_alpha   90.00
_cell.angle_beta   90.00
_cell.angle_gamma   90.00
#
_symmetry.space_group_name_H-M   'P 1'
#
loop_
_entity.id
_entity.type
_entity.pdbx_description
1 polymer ?
#
loop_
_entity_poly.entity_id
_entity_poly.type
_entity_poly.pdbx_seq_one_letter_code
_entity_poly.pdbx_strand_id
1 'polypeptide(L)'
;MSIKEKEIELETLKREIAQAEASLEQDFIKHMVDKTSEKVEDLFFSNKPEFYRFVFTEQNNYLREKLTDKVSKAMDLSDEIQRDKDAEEIERDKQAFLKKHPEIDFNELLEFYNEEIPNRIKKEIDKLDGADFFEAVFDYFNALNAKEEPKSEEENKLPKEALGNGVSGVGYANNENIMTRY
;
A
#
# COMPACT_ATOMS: atom_id res chain seq x y z
N MET A 1 18.65 -5.23 -11.63
CA MET A 1 18.75 -3.78 -11.91
C MET A 1 18.51 -3.01 -10.64
N SER A 2 19.24 -1.93 -10.44
CA SER A 2 18.95 -0.94 -9.40
C SER A 2 17.68 -0.16 -9.72
N ILE A 3 17.05 0.45 -8.71
CA ILE A 3 15.89 1.33 -8.89
C ILE A 3 16.18 2.42 -9.94
N LYS A 4 17.37 3.01 -9.92
CA LYS A 4 17.79 4.04 -10.89
C LYS A 4 17.81 3.54 -12.33
N GLU A 5 18.29 2.32 -12.55
CA GLU A 5 18.30 1.71 -13.89
C GLU A 5 16.87 1.46 -14.38
N LYS A 6 16.00 0.95 -13.49
CA LYS A 6 14.58 0.73 -13.79
C LYS A 6 13.86 2.05 -14.10
N GLU A 7 14.13 3.13 -13.37
CA GLU A 7 13.55 4.45 -13.63
C GLU A 7 13.97 5.00 -15.01
N ILE A 8 15.23 4.80 -15.41
CA ILE A 8 15.72 5.19 -16.74
C ILE A 8 15.02 4.38 -17.83
N GLU A 9 14.88 3.07 -17.63
CA GLU A 9 14.16 2.19 -18.56
C GLU A 9 12.68 2.59 -18.67
N LEU A 10 12.01 2.88 -17.55
CA LEU A 10 10.62 3.33 -17.53
C LEU A 10 10.44 4.65 -18.29
N GLU A 11 11.32 5.63 -18.07
CA GLU A 11 11.29 6.89 -18.82
C GLU A 11 11.55 6.69 -20.32
N THR A 12 12.41 5.75 -20.67
CA THR A 12 12.65 5.39 -22.08
C THR A 12 11.38 4.78 -22.68
N LEU A 13 10.75 3.82 -22.01
CA LEU A 13 9.50 3.21 -22.45
C LEU A 13 8.38 4.24 -22.61
N LYS A 14 8.22 5.17 -21.66
CA LYS A 14 7.23 6.26 -21.77
C LYS A 14 7.44 7.12 -23.00
N ARG A 15 8.69 7.45 -23.32
CA ARG A 15 9.01 8.22 -24.54
C ARG A 15 8.70 7.44 -25.80
N GLU A 16 9.05 6.15 -25.83
CA GLU A 16 8.71 5.28 -26.96
C GLU A 16 7.20 5.14 -27.17
N ILE A 17 6.43 5.00 -26.08
CA ILE A 17 4.97 4.96 -26.09
C ILE A 17 4.42 6.27 -26.66
N ALA A 18 4.85 7.42 -26.13
CA ALA A 18 4.39 8.72 -26.60
C ALA A 18 4.72 8.95 -28.08
N GLN A 19 5.90 8.51 -28.53
CA GLN A 19 6.28 8.56 -29.94
C GLN A 19 5.38 7.65 -30.79
N ALA A 20 5.13 6.42 -30.35
CA ALA A 20 4.26 5.47 -31.05
C ALA A 20 2.81 5.98 -31.12
N GLU A 21 2.30 6.62 -30.07
CA GLU A 21 0.98 7.24 -30.05
C GLU A 21 0.89 8.43 -31.01
N ALA A 22 1.93 9.26 -31.07
CA ALA A 22 1.95 10.44 -31.93
C ALA A 22 1.91 10.10 -33.43
N SER A 23 2.47 8.96 -33.85
CA SER A 23 2.43 8.51 -35.25
C SER A 23 1.42 7.39 -35.51
N LEU A 24 0.66 6.97 -34.51
CA LEU A 24 -0.13 5.74 -34.51
C LEU A 24 -1.08 5.65 -35.70
N GLU A 25 -1.91 6.68 -35.90
CA GLU A 25 -2.91 6.69 -36.96
C GLU A 25 -2.26 6.67 -38.35
N GLN A 26 -1.21 7.48 -38.55
CA GLN A 26 -0.55 7.59 -39.84
C GLN A 26 0.18 6.30 -40.20
N ASP A 27 0.85 5.67 -39.23
CA ASP A 27 1.57 4.43 -39.46
C ASP A 27 0.63 3.22 -39.57
N PHE A 28 -0.51 3.25 -38.88
CA PHE A 28 -1.58 2.27 -39.08
C PHE A 28 -2.18 2.38 -40.48
N ILE A 29 -2.40 3.60 -41.01
CA ILE A 29 -2.87 3.78 -42.39
C ILE A 29 -1.89 3.18 -43.38
N LYS A 30 -0.58 3.44 -43.24
CA LYS A 30 0.45 2.82 -44.11
C LYS A 30 0.40 1.30 -44.02
N HIS A 31 0.30 0.76 -42.80
CA HIS A 31 0.17 -0.67 -42.59
C HIS A 31 -1.06 -1.26 -43.29
N MET A 32 -2.20 -0.58 -43.21
CA MET A 32 -3.43 -1.01 -43.88
C MET A 32 -3.34 -0.93 -45.40
N VAL A 33 -2.63 0.06 -45.96
CA VAL A 33 -2.36 0.12 -47.40
C VAL A 33 -1.59 -1.12 -47.85
N ASP A 34 -0.57 -1.54 -47.10
CA ASP A 34 0.23 -2.73 -47.42
C ASP A 34 -0.57 -4.04 -47.26
N LYS A 35 -1.54 -4.07 -46.33
CA LYS A 35 -2.37 -5.24 -46.03
C LYS A 35 -3.62 -5.36 -46.90
N THR A 36 -4.03 -4.29 -47.56
CA THR A 36 -5.22 -4.25 -48.40
C THR A 36 -4.87 -4.72 -49.81
N SER A 37 -5.02 -6.02 -50.05
CA SER A 37 -4.90 -6.60 -51.39
C SER A 37 -6.18 -6.40 -52.21
N GLU A 38 -6.12 -6.61 -53.53
CA GLU A 38 -7.29 -6.57 -54.44
C GLU A 38 -8.47 -7.43 -53.93
N LYS A 39 -8.19 -8.58 -53.31
CA LYS A 39 -9.23 -9.42 -52.70
C LYS A 39 -9.92 -8.76 -51.51
N VAL A 40 -9.18 -7.99 -50.73
CA VAL A 40 -9.71 -7.23 -49.58
C VAL A 40 -10.48 -6.01 -50.07
N GLU A 41 -10.00 -5.35 -51.12
CA GLU A 41 -10.73 -4.26 -51.77
C GLU A 41 -12.07 -4.73 -52.32
N ASP A 42 -12.12 -5.93 -52.93
CA ASP A 42 -13.38 -6.51 -53.39
C ASP A 42 -14.38 -6.70 -52.23
N LEU A 43 -13.92 -7.11 -51.04
CA LEU A 43 -14.80 -7.24 -49.86
C LEU A 43 -15.53 -5.94 -49.55
N PHE A 44 -14.95 -4.77 -49.82
CA PHE A 44 -15.65 -3.50 -49.59
C PHE A 44 -16.93 -3.37 -50.44
N PHE A 45 -16.94 -3.95 -51.64
CA PHE A 45 -18.08 -3.92 -52.55
C PHE A 45 -18.96 -5.17 -52.43
N SER A 46 -18.36 -6.34 -52.28
CA SER A 46 -19.04 -7.64 -52.28
C SER A 46 -19.56 -8.05 -50.90
N ASN A 47 -18.87 -7.69 -49.81
CA ASN A 47 -19.21 -8.05 -48.43
C ASN A 47 -18.67 -7.06 -47.38
N LYS A 48 -19.31 -5.89 -47.28
CA LYS A 48 -18.92 -4.81 -46.35
C LYS A 48 -18.71 -5.25 -44.89
N PRO A 49 -19.57 -6.10 -44.29
CA PRO A 49 -19.34 -6.58 -42.93
C PRO A 49 -18.00 -7.29 -42.76
N GLU A 50 -17.60 -8.12 -43.72
CA GLU A 50 -16.34 -8.86 -43.65
C GLU A 50 -15.13 -7.94 -43.86
N PHE A 51 -15.24 -6.94 -44.73
CA PHE A 51 -14.22 -5.89 -44.88
C PHE A 51 -13.94 -5.19 -43.55
N TYR A 52 -14.97 -4.71 -42.84
CA TYR A 52 -14.75 -4.04 -41.55
C TYR A 52 -14.23 -4.99 -40.46
N ARG A 53 -14.63 -6.27 -40.46
CA ARG A 53 -14.03 -7.28 -39.56
C ARG A 53 -12.54 -7.43 -39.79
N PHE A 54 -12.10 -7.48 -41.04
CA PHE A 54 -10.68 -7.50 -41.40
C PHE A 54 -9.96 -6.26 -40.88
N VAL A 55 -10.48 -5.06 -41.15
CA VAL A 55 -9.88 -3.79 -40.70
C VAL A 55 -9.72 -3.75 -39.17
N PHE A 56 -10.75 -4.11 -38.40
CA PHE A 56 -10.66 -4.14 -36.94
C PHE A 56 -9.69 -5.21 -36.43
N THR A 57 -9.59 -6.35 -37.12
CA THR A 57 -8.64 -7.41 -36.75
C THR A 57 -7.19 -6.93 -36.93
N GLU A 58 -6.88 -6.32 -38.08
CA GLU A 58 -5.55 -5.76 -38.33
C GLU A 58 -5.26 -4.57 -37.39
N GLN A 59 -6.24 -3.72 -37.10
CA GLN A 59 -6.10 -2.65 -36.10
C GLN A 59 -5.71 -3.19 -34.73
N ASN A 60 -6.45 -4.18 -34.23
CA ASN A 60 -6.18 -4.76 -32.90
C ASN A 60 -4.81 -5.44 -32.86
N ASN A 61 -4.41 -6.14 -33.92
CA ASN A 61 -3.09 -6.76 -34.03
C ASN A 61 -1.98 -5.69 -34.02
N TYR A 62 -2.15 -4.62 -34.80
CA TYR A 62 -1.21 -3.52 -34.88
C TYR A 62 -1.06 -2.80 -33.53
N LEU A 63 -2.18 -2.46 -32.89
CA LEU A 63 -2.18 -1.81 -31.56
C LEU A 63 -1.51 -2.69 -30.51
N ARG A 64 -1.77 -4.00 -30.54
CA ARG A 64 -1.15 -4.94 -29.59
C ARG A 64 0.38 -4.92 -29.72
N GLU A 65 0.87 -5.09 -30.94
CA GLU A 65 2.31 -5.17 -31.22
C GLU A 65 3.03 -3.85 -30.94
N LYS A 66 2.43 -2.71 -31.32
CA LYS A 66 3.10 -1.41 -31.25
C LYS A 66 2.93 -0.68 -29.93
N LEU A 67 1.83 -0.92 -29.21
CA LEU A 67 1.45 -0.10 -28.06
C LEU A 67 1.13 -0.94 -26.82
N THR A 68 0.21 -1.91 -26.92
CA THR A 68 -0.29 -2.63 -25.73
C THR A 68 0.83 -3.34 -24.97
N ASP A 69 1.72 -4.04 -25.67
CA ASP A 69 2.83 -4.75 -25.03
C ASP A 69 3.83 -3.79 -24.34
N LYS A 70 4.06 -2.61 -24.92
CA LYS A 70 4.94 -1.58 -24.32
C LYS A 70 4.30 -0.95 -23.09
N VAL A 71 3.01 -0.63 -23.17
CA VAL A 71 2.25 -0.08 -22.04
C VAL A 71 2.22 -1.08 -20.88
N SER A 72 1.96 -2.36 -21.15
CA SER A 72 1.99 -3.42 -20.12
C SER A 72 3.35 -3.47 -19.43
N LYS A 73 4.45 -3.50 -20.20
CA LYS A 73 5.81 -3.50 -19.63
C LYS A 73 6.10 -2.25 -18.79
N ALA A 74 5.66 -1.08 -19.24
CA ALA A 74 5.84 0.15 -18.48
C ALA A 74 5.05 0.13 -17.16
N MET A 75 3.85 -0.44 -17.14
CA MET A 75 3.06 -0.64 -15.92
C MET A 75 3.75 -1.63 -14.97
N ASP A 76 4.14 -2.81 -15.47
CA ASP A 76 4.80 -3.84 -14.66
C ASP A 76 6.10 -3.30 -14.03
N LEU A 77 6.90 -2.55 -14.81
CA LEU A 77 8.14 -1.93 -14.35
C LEU A 77 7.87 -0.81 -13.33
N SER A 78 6.82 -0.02 -13.52
CA SER A 78 6.41 1.01 -12.56
C SER A 78 6.02 0.39 -11.21
N ASP A 79 5.25 -0.71 -11.24
CA ASP A 79 4.85 -1.43 -10.03
C ASP A 79 6.07 -2.06 -9.34
N GLU A 80 7.02 -2.59 -10.11
CA GLU A 80 8.27 -3.13 -9.57
C GLU A 80 9.14 -2.05 -8.91
N ILE A 81 9.26 -0.87 -9.52
CA ILE A 81 9.96 0.28 -8.94
C ILE A 81 9.31 0.70 -7.62
N GLN A 82 7.98 0.75 -7.58
CA GLN A 82 7.27 1.14 -6.36
C GLN A 82 7.51 0.13 -5.24
N ARG A 83 7.37 -1.17 -5.52
CA ARG A 83 7.66 -2.22 -4.53
C ARG A 83 9.09 -2.16 -4.00
N ASP A 84 10.07 -1.91 -4.87
CA ASP A 84 11.47 -1.78 -4.46
C ASP A 84 11.70 -0.54 -3.59
N LYS A 85 11.05 0.59 -3.90
CA LYS A 85 11.12 1.81 -3.09
C LYS A 85 10.52 1.61 -1.70
N ASP A 86 9.35 0.99 -1.64
CA ASP A 86 8.67 0.68 -0.38
C ASP A 86 9.56 -0.23 0.49
N ALA A 87 10.20 -1.23 -0.12
CA ALA A 87 11.13 -2.12 0.58
C ALA A 87 12.39 -1.39 1.09
N GLU A 88 12.98 -0.49 0.29
CA GLU A 88 14.12 0.34 0.72
C GLU A 88 13.75 1.32 1.84
N GLU A 89 12.52 1.84 1.84
CA GLU A 89 12.01 2.73 2.88
C GLU A 89 11.82 1.97 4.20
N ILE A 90 11.16 0.80 4.16
CA ILE A 90 10.97 -0.06 5.34
C ILE A 90 12.32 -0.45 5.96
N GLU A 91 13.29 -0.86 5.15
CA GLU A 91 14.62 -1.22 5.67
C GLU A 91 15.35 0.00 6.24
N ARG A 92 15.19 1.19 5.65
CA ARG A 92 15.75 2.42 6.20
C ARG A 92 15.15 2.76 7.55
N ASP A 93 13.84 2.63 7.71
CA ASP A 93 13.14 2.94 8.95
C ASP A 93 13.48 1.93 10.05
N LYS A 94 13.57 0.65 9.71
CA LYS A 94 14.09 -0.39 10.60
C LYS A 94 15.51 -0.07 11.07
N GLN A 95 16.40 0.33 10.16
CA GLN A 95 17.78 0.72 10.51
C GLN A 95 17.80 1.97 11.40
N ALA A 96 16.91 2.93 11.16
CA ALA A 96 16.80 4.13 11.99
C ALA A 96 16.30 3.80 13.41
N PHE A 97 15.33 2.90 13.52
CA PHE A 97 14.83 2.38 14.80
C PHE A 97 15.93 1.65 15.59
N LEU A 98 16.64 0.70 14.95
CA LEU A 98 17.72 -0.06 15.62
C LEU A 98 18.91 0.80 16.02
N LYS A 99 19.14 1.94 15.35
CA LYS A 99 20.17 2.91 15.78
C LYS A 99 19.77 3.65 17.05
N LYS A 100 18.48 3.90 17.28
CA LYS A 100 17.98 4.53 18.50
C LYS A 100 17.92 3.55 19.65
N HIS A 101 17.59 2.30 19.35
CA HIS A 101 17.40 1.23 20.34
C HIS A 101 18.26 0.00 20.02
N PRO A 102 19.60 0.11 20.16
CA PRO A 102 20.52 -0.97 19.84
C PRO A 102 20.39 -2.22 20.75
N GLU A 103 19.73 -2.07 21.90
CA GLU A 103 19.47 -3.12 22.89
C GLU A 103 18.29 -4.04 22.52
N ILE A 104 17.45 -3.66 21.56
CA ILE A 104 16.27 -4.43 21.18
C ILE A 104 16.64 -5.47 20.11
N ASP A 105 16.19 -6.72 20.31
CA ASP A 105 16.13 -7.68 19.22
C ASP A 105 14.89 -7.41 18.36
N PHE A 106 15.11 -7.02 17.11
CA PHE A 106 14.04 -6.75 16.16
C PHE A 106 13.12 -7.96 15.95
N ASN A 107 13.67 -9.18 16.00
CA ASN A 107 12.87 -10.38 15.80
C ASN A 107 11.89 -10.59 16.96
N GLU A 108 12.34 -10.33 18.19
CA GLU A 108 11.51 -10.40 19.40
C GLU A 108 10.38 -9.36 19.33
N LEU A 109 10.69 -8.13 18.90
CA LEU A 109 9.68 -7.08 18.70
C LEU A 109 8.63 -7.46 17.65
N LEU A 110 9.06 -8.16 16.59
CA LEU A 110 8.18 -8.58 15.49
C LEU A 110 7.32 -9.79 15.88
N GLU A 111 7.87 -10.73 16.64
CA GLU A 111 7.11 -11.82 17.26
C GLU A 111 6.06 -11.27 18.23
N PHE A 112 6.44 -10.33 19.10
CA PHE A 112 5.52 -9.64 20.00
C PHE A 112 4.39 -8.94 19.24
N TYR A 113 4.70 -8.20 18.17
CA TYR A 113 3.68 -7.61 17.30
C TYR A 113 2.73 -8.69 16.77
N ASN A 114 3.24 -9.82 16.28
CA ASN A 114 2.41 -10.86 15.67
C ASN A 114 1.57 -11.65 16.68
N GLU A 115 2.10 -11.96 17.85
CA GLU A 115 1.50 -12.91 18.79
C GLU A 115 0.80 -12.24 19.96
N GLU A 116 1.34 -11.13 20.48
CA GLU A 116 0.89 -10.56 21.75
C GLU A 116 0.02 -9.31 21.59
N ILE A 117 0.19 -8.54 20.50
CA ILE A 117 -0.62 -7.33 20.30
C ILE A 117 -2.06 -7.69 19.90
N PRO A 118 -3.09 -7.26 20.67
CA PRO A 118 -4.48 -7.50 20.30
C PRO A 118 -4.85 -6.84 18.97
N ASN A 119 -5.69 -7.51 18.17
CA ASN A 119 -6.12 -7.02 16.84
C ASN A 119 -6.69 -5.59 16.84
N ARG A 120 -7.28 -5.13 17.95
CA ARG A 120 -7.75 -3.74 18.07
C ARG A 120 -6.60 -2.74 18.06
N ILE A 121 -5.49 -3.06 18.73
CA ILE A 121 -4.31 -2.19 18.82
C ILE A 121 -3.48 -2.32 17.55
N LYS A 122 -3.33 -3.52 16.98
CA LYS A 122 -2.72 -3.72 15.65
C LYS A 122 -3.30 -2.77 14.62
N LYS A 123 -4.64 -2.70 14.52
CA LYS A 123 -5.31 -1.77 13.59
C LYS A 123 -5.00 -0.29 13.80
N GLU A 124 -4.61 0.13 14.99
CA GLU A 124 -4.19 1.52 15.24
C GLU A 124 -2.71 1.72 14.89
N ILE A 125 -1.87 0.72 15.20
CA ILE A 125 -0.45 0.72 14.85
C ILE A 125 -0.25 0.63 13.32
N ASP A 126 -1.05 -0.18 12.63
CA ASP A 126 -1.00 -0.37 11.17
C ASP A 126 -1.36 0.89 10.37
N LYS A 127 -1.88 1.94 11.02
CA LYS A 127 -2.12 3.26 10.42
C LYS A 127 -0.90 4.17 10.50
N LEU A 128 0.09 3.80 11.31
CA LEU A 128 1.32 4.54 11.46
C LEU A 128 2.29 4.09 10.36
N ASP A 129 2.99 5.06 9.78
CA ASP A 129 3.93 4.80 8.70
C ASP A 129 5.37 4.86 9.22
N GLY A 130 6.24 4.08 8.58
CA GLY A 130 7.68 4.14 8.73
C GLY A 130 8.19 3.94 10.16
N ALA A 131 9.05 4.85 10.63
CA ALA A 131 9.66 4.74 11.95
C ALA A 131 8.64 4.79 13.12
N ASP A 132 7.53 5.52 12.95
CA ASP A 132 6.51 5.66 14.01
C ASP A 132 5.78 4.35 14.28
N PHE A 133 5.66 3.47 13.28
CA PHE A 133 5.18 2.11 13.45
C PHE A 133 6.07 1.34 14.45
N PHE A 134 7.39 1.33 14.23
CA PHE A 134 8.32 0.58 15.08
C PHE A 134 8.37 1.14 16.50
N GLU A 135 8.33 2.47 16.66
CA GLU A 135 8.29 3.12 17.97
C GLU A 135 7.00 2.76 18.73
N ALA A 136 5.84 2.74 18.07
CA ALA A 136 4.58 2.37 18.71
C ALA A 136 4.53 0.91 19.17
N VAL A 137 5.11 -0.01 18.39
CA VAL A 137 5.25 -1.42 18.81
C VAL A 137 6.16 -1.51 20.04
N PHE A 138 7.27 -0.78 20.03
CA PHE A 138 8.21 -0.76 21.16
C PHE A 138 7.63 -0.13 22.43
N ASP A 139 6.91 0.99 22.32
CA ASP A 139 6.21 1.61 23.44
C ASP A 139 5.22 0.64 24.10
N TYR A 140 4.51 -0.14 23.28
CA TYR A 140 3.58 -1.15 23.77
C TYR A 140 4.29 -2.33 24.44
N PHE A 141 5.41 -2.79 23.86
CA PHE A 141 6.29 -3.82 24.43
C PHE A 141 6.80 -3.41 25.82
N ASN A 142 7.34 -2.19 25.94
CA ASN A 142 7.80 -1.65 27.21
C ASN A 142 6.65 -1.47 28.22
N ALA A 143 5.48 -1.01 27.78
CA ALA A 143 4.34 -0.80 28.66
C ALA A 143 3.77 -2.10 29.25
N LEU A 144 3.98 -3.23 28.59
CA LEU A 144 3.60 -4.55 29.11
C LEU A 144 4.70 -5.15 29.99
N ASN A 145 5.96 -5.08 29.57
CA ASN A 145 7.09 -5.54 30.39
C ASN A 145 7.24 -4.74 31.69
N ALA A 146 6.99 -3.42 31.66
CA ALA A 146 6.97 -2.57 32.85
C ALA A 146 5.82 -2.89 33.82
N LYS A 147 4.79 -3.65 33.40
CA LYS A 147 3.72 -4.13 34.28
C LYS A 147 4.03 -5.49 34.92
N GLU A 148 5.04 -6.22 34.43
CA GLU A 148 5.45 -7.52 34.97
C GLU A 148 6.62 -7.44 35.97
N GLU A 149 7.29 -6.29 36.12
CA GLU A 149 8.24 -6.10 37.23
C GLU A 149 7.53 -5.77 38.56
N PRO A 150 7.91 -6.42 39.68
CA PRO A 150 7.47 -6.00 41.00
C PRO A 150 8.09 -4.64 41.31
N LYS A 151 7.24 -3.63 41.52
CA LYS A 151 7.54 -2.30 42.11
C LYS A 151 8.94 -2.20 42.73
N SER A 152 9.88 -1.61 42.02
CA SER A 152 10.90 -0.80 42.67
C SER A 152 10.31 0.60 42.88
N GLU A 153 10.16 0.96 44.15
CA GLU A 153 9.72 2.27 44.58
C GLU A 153 10.74 3.33 44.15
N GLU A 154 10.42 4.15 43.15
CA GLU A 154 10.94 5.52 43.10
C GLU A 154 9.77 6.50 42.93
N GLU A 155 9.47 7.18 44.04
CA GLU A 155 8.56 8.31 44.13
C GLU A 155 8.93 9.39 43.09
N ASN A 156 8.01 9.67 42.15
CA ASN A 156 7.98 10.98 41.51
C ASN A 156 6.57 11.60 41.61
N LYS A 157 6.38 12.24 42.78
CA LYS A 157 5.47 13.35 43.12
C LYS A 157 4.36 13.68 42.11
N LEU A 158 3.17 13.13 42.34
CA LEU A 158 1.91 13.79 41.98
C LEU A 158 1.49 14.74 43.12
N PRO A 159 1.01 15.97 42.83
CA PRO A 159 0.70 16.96 43.85
C PRO A 159 -0.50 16.52 44.72
N LYS A 160 -0.37 16.71 46.04
CA LYS A 160 -1.36 16.34 47.05
C LYS A 160 -2.70 17.04 46.81
N GLU A 161 -3.76 16.27 46.59
CA GLU A 161 -5.14 16.78 46.62
C GLU A 161 -5.47 17.32 48.01
N ALA A 162 -6.02 18.53 48.03
CA ALA A 162 -6.44 19.22 49.23
C ALA A 162 -7.62 18.50 49.89
N LEU A 163 -7.48 18.21 51.18
CA LEU A 163 -8.54 17.70 52.05
C LEU A 163 -9.70 18.72 52.13
N GLY A 164 -10.77 18.46 51.39
CA GLY A 164 -12.08 19.06 51.61
C GLY A 164 -12.88 18.20 52.60
N ASN A 165 -12.86 18.56 53.87
CA ASN A 165 -13.65 17.94 54.92
C ASN A 165 -15.11 18.45 54.84
N GLY A 166 -16.10 17.57 54.71
CA GLY A 166 -17.48 18.05 54.58
C GLY A 166 -18.61 17.01 54.54
N VAL A 167 -18.82 16.32 55.66
CA VAL A 167 -20.12 15.87 56.20
C VAL A 167 -20.76 14.60 55.63
N SER A 168 -20.78 13.61 56.54
CA SER A 168 -21.54 12.38 56.61
C SER A 168 -23.05 12.53 56.41
N GLY A 169 -23.65 11.60 55.68
CA GLY A 169 -25.10 11.45 55.56
C GLY A 169 -25.49 9.98 55.46
N VAL A 170 -26.03 9.47 56.56
CA VAL A 170 -26.50 8.10 56.83
C VAL A 170 -27.62 7.64 55.87
N GLY A 171 -27.60 6.37 55.47
CA GLY A 171 -28.81 5.54 55.56
C GLY A 171 -29.38 4.88 54.29
N TYR A 172 -29.46 3.55 54.41
CA TYR A 172 -30.52 2.63 53.96
C TYR A 172 -30.26 1.74 52.74
N ALA A 173 -30.17 0.45 53.08
CA ALA A 173 -30.50 -0.69 52.24
C ALA A 173 -31.92 -0.57 51.66
N ASN A 174 -32.11 -1.03 50.43
CA ASN A 174 -33.08 -2.07 50.11
C ASN A 174 -32.98 -2.52 48.65
N ASN A 175 -32.90 -3.85 48.50
CA ASN A 175 -33.32 -4.61 47.32
C ASN A 175 -34.68 -4.13 46.80
N GLU A 176 -34.87 -4.07 45.48
CA GLU A 176 -35.89 -4.85 44.73
C GLU A 176 -36.12 -4.35 43.28
N ASN A 177 -36.50 -5.31 42.43
CA ASN A 177 -37.16 -5.26 41.11
C ASN A 177 -36.28 -5.02 39.88
N ILE A 178 -36.02 -6.01 39.00
CA ILE A 178 -36.90 -6.90 38.21
C ILE A 178 -37.88 -6.15 37.29
N MET A 179 -37.72 -6.46 35.99
CA MET A 179 -38.68 -6.40 34.87
C MET A 179 -38.92 -5.08 34.11
N THR A 180 -38.40 -5.12 32.87
CA THR A 180 -39.03 -4.77 31.57
C THR A 180 -39.68 -3.42 31.32
N ARG A 181 -39.47 -2.96 30.07
CA ARG A 181 -40.33 -2.19 29.13
C ARG A 181 -39.44 -1.25 28.31
N TYR A 182 -39.52 -1.10 26.99
CA TYR A 182 -40.38 -1.58 25.90
C TYR A 182 -39.52 -1.57 24.64
#